data_AF-A0AA88RMJ7-F1
#
_entry.id   AF-A0AA88RMJ7-F1
#
_cell.length_a   1.000
_cell.length_b   1.000
_cell.length_c   1.000
_cell.angle_alpha   90.00
_cell.angle_beta   90.00
_cell.angle_gamma   90.00
#
_symmetry.space_group_name_H-M   'P 1'
#
loop_
_entity.id
_entity.type
_entity.pdbx_description
1 polymer ?
#
loop_
_entity_poly.entity_id
_entity_poly.type
_entity_poly.pdbx_seq_one_letter_code
_entity_poly.pdbx_strand_id
1 'polypeptide(L)'
;MQEPPSSPTATTTTTTTTTIPTKFYLLLSTSLFSLLFILSLSIPHQPPSTYNPLSPSSLFPTHQPHRLLSDPPPDPPSPPTPPSIAYLISGSNNDSGRILRLLSSIYHPKNQYLIHLDRSAKQAERDALALAVQSVRLYRAAQNVNVIGKADFVYPRGSSSIAATLHGASILLRLPGKWDWFINLSAADYPLVTQDDLLHILAYLPRDLNFVNHTGYIGWRESRKLKPIIVDPGLYLVEKTELFYATQKRGLPDAYQLFTALNSSPNIYFEANHQPLPTRNST
;
A
#
# COMPACT_ATOMS: atom_id res chain seq x y z
N MET A 1 1.97 74.32 14.80
CA MET A 1 3.03 74.06 13.79
C MET A 1 3.88 72.95 14.35
N GLN A 2 3.83 71.78 13.73
CA GLN A 2 4.46 70.55 14.24
C GLN A 2 5.30 69.96 13.10
N GLU A 3 6.58 69.77 13.39
CA GLU A 3 7.65 69.38 12.46
C GLU A 3 7.55 67.89 12.09
N PRO A 4 7.88 67.47 10.86
CA PRO A 4 7.79 66.07 10.44
C PRO A 4 9.01 65.24 10.90
N PRO A 5 8.88 63.92 11.11
CA PRO A 5 10.00 63.08 11.52
C PRO A 5 10.95 62.76 10.36
N SER A 6 12.23 62.66 10.70
CA SER A 6 13.39 62.43 9.84
C SER A 6 13.57 60.95 9.45
N SER A 7 14.07 60.74 8.24
CA SER A 7 14.37 59.43 7.62
C SER A 7 15.52 58.68 8.32
N PRO A 8 15.50 57.33 8.36
CA PRO A 8 16.57 56.55 8.99
C PRO A 8 17.83 56.42 8.12
N THR A 9 18.98 56.60 8.76
CA THR A 9 20.34 56.42 8.22
C THR A 9 20.64 54.94 7.97
N ALA A 10 21.10 54.62 6.75
CA ALA A 10 21.59 53.30 6.38
C ALA A 10 22.92 53.00 7.08
N THR A 11 22.97 51.93 7.89
CA THR A 11 24.21 51.37 8.44
C THR A 11 24.62 50.17 7.60
N THR A 12 25.67 50.33 6.80
CA THR A 12 26.28 49.26 6.00
C THR A 12 26.99 48.27 6.91
N THR A 13 26.44 47.06 7.06
CA THR A 13 27.11 45.95 7.73
C THR A 13 27.81 45.10 6.68
N THR A 14 29.13 45.12 6.68
CA THR A 14 29.96 44.32 5.77
C THR A 14 29.96 42.87 6.23
N THR A 15 29.19 42.01 5.57
CA THR A 15 29.22 40.56 5.80
C THR A 15 30.42 39.95 5.07
N THR A 16 31.45 39.55 5.81
CA THR A 16 32.54 38.71 5.30
C THR A 16 32.04 37.27 5.15
N THR A 17 31.77 36.86 3.91
CA THR A 17 31.32 35.51 3.56
C THR A 17 32.50 34.53 3.59
N THR A 18 32.56 33.69 4.61
CA THR A 18 33.54 32.59 4.76
C THR A 18 33.22 31.47 3.76
N THR A 19 33.77 31.54 2.56
CA THR A 19 33.52 30.62 1.41
C THR A 19 34.37 29.34 1.42
N ILE A 20 34.64 28.77 2.60
CA ILE A 20 35.58 27.65 2.76
C ILE A 20 34.95 26.28 3.12
N PRO A 21 33.74 26.12 3.72
CA PRO A 21 33.27 24.78 4.06
C PRO A 21 32.72 23.97 2.87
N THR A 22 32.07 24.60 1.89
CA THR A 22 31.29 23.89 0.84
C THR A 22 32.14 23.14 -0.18
N LYS A 23 33.30 23.70 -0.56
CA LYS A 23 34.23 23.05 -1.51
C LYS A 23 34.87 21.79 -0.92
N PHE A 24 35.09 21.78 0.40
CA PHE A 24 35.65 20.64 1.12
C PHE A 24 34.67 19.45 1.14
N TYR A 25 33.39 19.71 1.43
CA TYR A 25 32.35 18.66 1.37
C TYR A 25 32.13 18.10 -0.04
N LEU A 26 32.25 18.94 -1.07
CA LEU A 26 32.12 18.49 -2.46
C LEU A 26 33.26 17.53 -2.84
N LEU A 27 34.50 17.87 -2.50
CA LEU A 27 35.68 17.02 -2.74
C LEU A 27 35.63 15.72 -1.94
N LEU A 28 35.17 15.78 -0.69
CA LEU A 28 35.02 14.59 0.15
C LEU A 28 33.95 13.65 -0.41
N SER A 29 32.82 14.18 -0.89
CA SER A 29 31.74 13.41 -1.48
C SER A 29 32.16 12.70 -2.77
N THR A 30 32.85 13.40 -3.68
CA THR A 30 33.32 12.79 -4.94
C THR A 30 34.39 11.74 -4.71
N SER A 31 35.30 11.96 -3.75
CA SER A 31 36.32 10.98 -3.36
C SER A 31 35.68 9.71 -2.77
N LEU A 32 34.70 9.86 -1.88
CA LEU A 32 33.98 8.74 -1.28
C LEU A 32 33.21 7.92 -2.34
N PHE A 33 32.54 8.60 -3.27
CA PHE A 33 31.81 7.94 -4.36
C PHE A 33 32.75 7.15 -5.27
N SER A 34 33.90 7.72 -5.62
CA SER A 34 34.90 7.05 -6.46
C SER A 34 35.51 5.83 -5.77
N LEU A 35 35.77 5.92 -4.46
CA LEU A 35 36.25 4.79 -3.66
C LEU A 35 35.23 3.64 -3.62
N LEU A 36 33.95 3.94 -3.39
CA LEU A 36 32.88 2.94 -3.39
C LEU A 36 32.69 2.29 -4.76
N PHE A 37 32.86 3.05 -5.84
CA PHE A 37 32.78 2.54 -7.21
C PHE A 37 33.96 1.61 -7.55
N ILE A 38 35.18 1.95 -7.13
CA ILE A 38 36.34 1.07 -7.31
C ILE A 38 36.19 -0.20 -6.46
N LEU A 39 35.66 -0.08 -5.24
CA LEU A 39 35.44 -1.23 -4.36
C LEU A 39 34.38 -2.18 -4.93
N SER A 40 33.32 -1.67 -5.58
CA SER A 40 32.31 -2.52 -6.23
C SER A 40 32.85 -3.25 -7.46
N LEU A 41 33.77 -2.62 -8.21
CA LEU A 41 34.48 -3.25 -9.33
C LEU A 41 35.51 -4.30 -8.89
N SER A 42 35.96 -4.24 -7.63
CA SER A 42 36.97 -5.15 -7.07
C SER A 42 36.38 -6.39 -6.42
N ILE A 43 35.05 -6.57 -6.43
CA ILE A 43 34.41 -7.80 -5.93
C ILE A 43 34.60 -8.88 -7.00
N PRO A 44 35.43 -9.92 -6.76
CA PRO A 44 35.55 -11.02 -7.70
C PRO A 44 34.21 -11.72 -7.83
N HIS A 45 33.65 -11.72 -9.04
CA HIS A 45 32.44 -12.42 -9.39
C HIS A 45 32.73 -13.92 -9.35
N GLN A 46 32.39 -14.57 -8.23
CA GLN A 46 32.47 -16.02 -8.12
C GLN A 46 31.32 -16.60 -8.97
N PRO A 47 31.60 -17.40 -10.01
CA PRO A 47 30.53 -18.02 -10.79
C PRO A 47 29.72 -18.94 -9.86
N PRO A 48 28.38 -19.00 -10.00
CA PRO A 48 27.58 -19.91 -9.20
C PRO A 48 28.05 -21.34 -9.48
N SER A 49 28.39 -22.05 -8.40
CA SER A 49 28.78 -23.46 -8.45
C SER A 49 27.64 -24.25 -9.07
N THR A 50 27.93 -24.96 -10.15
CA THR A 50 27.02 -25.93 -10.77
C THR A 50 26.71 -27.02 -9.74
N TYR A 51 25.54 -26.94 -9.12
CA TYR A 51 25.01 -28.04 -8.32
C TYR A 51 24.61 -29.16 -9.28
N ASN A 52 25.40 -30.23 -9.31
CA ASN A 52 24.96 -31.50 -9.86
C ASN A 52 23.90 -32.09 -8.92
N PRO A 53 22.66 -32.35 -9.37
CA PRO A 53 21.72 -33.12 -8.58
C PRO A 53 22.20 -34.58 -8.56
N LEU A 54 22.75 -34.99 -7.42
CA LEU A 54 22.85 -36.40 -7.04
C LEU A 54 21.43 -36.96 -6.92
N SER A 55 21.16 -38.03 -7.66
CA SER A 55 19.94 -38.82 -7.61
C SER A 55 19.62 -39.28 -6.18
N PRO A 56 18.43 -39.02 -5.62
CA PRO A 56 17.99 -39.69 -4.41
C PRO A 56 17.34 -41.03 -4.79
N SER A 57 18.16 -42.01 -5.15
CA SER A 57 17.73 -43.40 -5.34
C SER A 57 18.17 -44.21 -4.13
N SER A 58 17.35 -44.23 -3.06
CA SER A 58 17.21 -45.33 -2.06
C SER A 58 16.76 -44.83 -0.68
N LEU A 59 15.50 -44.42 -0.55
CA LEU A 59 14.87 -44.30 0.79
C LEU A 59 13.46 -44.92 0.88
N PHE A 60 13.09 -45.76 -0.08
CA PHE A 60 11.84 -46.53 0.00
C PHE A 60 12.15 -48.03 0.06
N PRO A 61 11.81 -48.72 1.15
CA PRO A 61 11.77 -50.18 1.18
C PRO A 61 10.83 -50.67 0.08
N THR A 62 11.31 -51.64 -0.68
CA THR A 62 10.55 -52.31 -1.75
C THR A 62 9.40 -53.08 -1.11
N HIS A 63 8.18 -52.52 -1.12
CA HIS A 63 6.98 -53.30 -0.83
C HIS A 63 6.65 -54.15 -2.06
N GLN A 64 6.87 -55.46 -1.94
CA GLN A 64 6.33 -56.47 -2.84
C GLN A 64 4.79 -56.38 -2.87
N PRO A 65 4.14 -56.56 -4.03
CA PRO A 65 2.70 -56.52 -4.11
C PRO A 65 2.14 -57.90 -3.75
N HIS A 66 1.80 -58.12 -2.48
CA HIS A 66 0.75 -59.08 -2.18
C HIS A 66 -0.59 -58.41 -2.52
N ARG A 67 -1.12 -58.77 -3.71
CA ARG A 67 -2.50 -58.47 -4.12
C ARG A 67 -3.45 -58.95 -3.03
N LEU A 68 -4.00 -58.01 -2.29
CA LEU A 68 -5.29 -58.16 -1.64
C LEU A 68 -6.27 -57.29 -2.42
N LEU A 69 -7.41 -57.87 -2.82
CA LEU A 69 -8.53 -57.13 -3.36
C LEU A 69 -9.04 -56.19 -2.27
N SER A 70 -8.59 -54.94 -2.30
CA SER A 70 -9.13 -53.83 -1.54
C SER A 70 -9.70 -52.82 -2.52
N ASP A 71 -10.89 -52.31 -2.22
CA ASP A 71 -11.60 -51.29 -2.98
C ASP A 71 -10.69 -50.17 -3.48
N PRO A 72 -10.97 -49.57 -4.65
CA PRO A 72 -10.16 -48.47 -5.16
C PRO A 72 -10.03 -47.39 -4.07
N PRO A 73 -8.81 -46.87 -3.82
CA PRO A 73 -8.63 -45.80 -2.85
C PRO A 73 -9.56 -44.63 -3.21
N PRO A 74 -10.17 -43.96 -2.21
CA PRO A 74 -10.99 -42.79 -2.48
C PRO A 74 -10.16 -41.81 -3.32
N ASP A 75 -10.76 -41.28 -4.39
CA ASP A 75 -10.10 -40.31 -5.25
C ASP A 75 -9.46 -39.21 -4.41
N PRO A 76 -8.22 -38.80 -4.70
CA PRO A 76 -7.57 -37.73 -3.96
C PRO A 76 -8.49 -36.50 -3.97
N PRO A 77 -8.61 -35.78 -2.83
CA PRO A 77 -9.47 -34.61 -2.76
C PRO A 77 -9.11 -33.64 -3.88
N SER A 78 -10.12 -33.18 -4.62
CA SER A 78 -9.94 -32.23 -5.72
C SER A 78 -9.17 -31.00 -5.22
N PRO A 79 -8.18 -30.48 -5.97
CA PRO A 79 -7.42 -29.33 -5.55
C PRO A 79 -8.34 -28.13 -5.30
N PRO A 80 -8.04 -27.29 -4.30
CA PRO A 80 -8.92 -26.17 -3.94
C PRO A 80 -9.04 -25.18 -5.11
N THR A 81 -10.24 -24.67 -5.32
CA THR A 81 -10.50 -23.68 -6.36
C THR A 81 -9.77 -22.38 -6.02
N PRO A 82 -8.91 -21.86 -6.91
CA PRO A 82 -8.21 -20.60 -6.68
C PRO A 82 -9.20 -19.45 -6.46
N PRO A 83 -8.91 -18.55 -5.51
CA PRO A 83 -9.78 -17.42 -5.22
C PRO A 83 -9.74 -16.36 -6.31
N SER A 84 -10.65 -15.39 -6.20
CA SER A 84 -10.59 -14.13 -6.96
C SER A 84 -10.29 -12.96 -6.01
N ILE A 85 -9.41 -12.06 -6.45
CA ILE A 85 -8.99 -10.89 -5.65
C ILE A 85 -9.46 -9.61 -6.33
N ALA A 86 -10.02 -8.69 -5.54
CA ALA A 86 -10.29 -7.32 -5.94
C ALA A 86 -9.16 -6.40 -5.47
N TYR A 87 -8.40 -5.85 -6.43
CA TYR A 87 -7.33 -4.90 -6.16
C TYR A 87 -7.81 -3.47 -6.36
N LEU A 88 -7.59 -2.62 -5.36
CA LEU A 88 -7.61 -1.18 -5.52
C LEU A 88 -6.16 -0.69 -5.64
N ILE A 89 -5.78 -0.12 -6.79
CA ILE A 89 -4.45 0.45 -7.01
C ILE A 89 -4.56 1.97 -7.00
N SER A 90 -4.02 2.60 -5.97
CA SER A 90 -4.08 4.05 -5.76
C SER A 90 -2.73 4.73 -6.07
N GLY A 91 -2.76 5.88 -6.72
CA GLY A 91 -1.59 6.73 -6.91
C GLY A 91 -1.94 8.22 -6.93
N SER A 92 -0.91 9.05 -7.02
CA SER A 92 -1.03 10.51 -7.07
C SER A 92 -0.34 11.06 -8.33
N ASN A 93 -0.11 12.37 -8.37
CA ASN A 93 0.53 13.05 -9.50
C ASN A 93 1.83 12.36 -9.93
N ASN A 94 1.96 12.06 -11.22
CA ASN A 94 3.08 11.34 -11.85
C ASN A 94 3.24 9.84 -11.48
N ASP A 95 2.24 9.20 -10.88
CA ASP A 95 2.31 7.77 -10.56
C ASP A 95 1.77 6.85 -11.67
N SER A 96 1.23 7.39 -12.76
CA SER A 96 0.60 6.61 -13.84
C SER A 96 1.48 5.46 -14.37
N GLY A 97 2.77 5.72 -14.62
CA GLY A 97 3.70 4.67 -15.08
C GLY A 97 3.96 3.59 -14.03
N ARG A 98 4.00 3.96 -12.74
CA ARG A 98 4.17 2.99 -11.65
C ARG A 98 2.94 2.13 -11.45
N ILE A 99 1.75 2.71 -11.58
CA ILE A 99 0.48 1.98 -11.57
C ILE A 99 0.45 0.95 -12.70
N LEU A 100 0.79 1.35 -13.93
CA LEU A 100 0.80 0.43 -15.09
C LEU A 100 1.82 -0.71 -14.90
N ARG A 101 3.00 -0.40 -14.35
CA ARG A 101 4.03 -1.39 -14.01
C ARG A 101 3.52 -2.38 -12.96
N LEU A 102 2.90 -1.89 -11.89
CA LEU A 102 2.33 -2.72 -10.82
C LEU A 102 1.19 -3.59 -11.34
N LEU A 103 0.22 -3.01 -12.06
CA LEU A 103 -0.89 -3.74 -12.66
C LEU A 103 -0.38 -4.91 -13.50
N SER A 104 0.61 -4.65 -14.36
CA SER A 104 1.18 -5.68 -15.23
C SER A 104 1.84 -6.83 -14.46
N SER A 105 2.42 -6.56 -13.28
CA SER A 105 3.05 -7.61 -12.47
C SER A 105 2.08 -8.47 -11.66
N ILE A 106 0.87 -7.96 -11.36
CA ILE A 106 -0.13 -8.66 -10.56
C ILE A 106 -1.35 -9.09 -11.36
N TYR A 107 -1.33 -8.92 -12.69
CA TYR A 107 -2.49 -9.16 -13.54
C TYR A 107 -2.81 -10.65 -13.64
N HIS A 108 -4.08 -10.99 -13.44
CA HIS A 108 -4.63 -12.32 -13.66
C HIS A 108 -6.12 -12.19 -14.07
N PRO A 109 -6.60 -12.95 -15.07
CA PRO A 109 -7.94 -12.76 -15.64
C PRO A 109 -9.10 -13.04 -14.66
N LYS A 110 -8.86 -13.81 -13.59
CA LYS A 110 -9.88 -14.07 -12.54
C LYS A 110 -10.09 -12.90 -11.57
N ASN A 111 -9.13 -11.99 -11.47
CA ASN A 111 -9.15 -10.91 -10.49
C ASN A 111 -9.86 -9.67 -11.08
N GLN A 112 -10.23 -8.75 -10.20
CA GLN A 112 -10.72 -7.43 -10.55
C GLN A 112 -9.73 -6.35 -10.14
N TYR A 113 -9.60 -5.33 -10.97
CA TYR A 113 -8.69 -4.21 -10.75
C TYR A 113 -9.43 -2.90 -10.88
N LEU A 114 -9.35 -2.07 -9.84
CA LEU A 114 -9.83 -0.71 -9.85
C LEU A 114 -8.65 0.23 -9.63
N ILE A 115 -8.44 1.14 -10.57
CA ILE A 115 -7.34 2.11 -10.54
C ILE A 115 -7.89 3.46 -10.10
N HIS A 116 -7.23 4.05 -9.11
CA HIS A 116 -7.51 5.39 -8.63
C HIS A 116 -6.25 6.25 -8.76
N LEU A 117 -6.34 7.30 -9.55
CA LEU A 117 -5.32 8.35 -9.59
C LEU A 117 -5.96 9.61 -9.01
N ASP A 118 -5.43 10.11 -7.89
CA ASP A 118 -6.08 11.16 -7.10
C ASP A 118 -6.22 12.50 -7.85
N ARG A 119 -6.89 13.46 -7.22
CA ARG A 119 -7.05 14.82 -7.75
C ARG A 119 -5.80 15.70 -7.65
N SER A 120 -4.70 15.22 -7.06
CA SER A 120 -3.41 15.91 -7.16
C SER A 120 -2.83 15.76 -8.57
N ALA A 121 -3.15 14.67 -9.28
CA ALA A 121 -2.84 14.52 -10.69
C ALA A 121 -3.75 15.41 -11.56
N LYS A 122 -3.25 15.83 -12.73
CA LYS A 122 -4.05 16.59 -13.70
C LYS A 122 -5.11 15.68 -14.35
N GLN A 123 -6.22 16.27 -14.81
CA GLN A 123 -7.25 15.51 -15.54
C GLN A 123 -6.67 14.82 -16.78
N ALA A 124 -5.80 15.51 -17.54
CA ALA A 124 -5.13 14.93 -18.70
C ALA A 124 -4.28 13.68 -18.36
N GLU A 125 -3.69 13.62 -17.16
CA GLU A 125 -2.93 12.45 -16.71
C GLU A 125 -3.89 11.27 -16.44
N ARG A 126 -5.02 11.53 -15.75
CA ARG A 126 -6.06 10.52 -15.51
C ARG A 126 -6.63 9.97 -16.82
N ASP A 127 -6.92 10.85 -17.77
CA ASP A 127 -7.46 10.48 -19.08
C ASP A 127 -6.44 9.65 -19.86
N ALA A 128 -5.16 10.05 -19.85
CA ALA A 128 -4.08 9.29 -20.47
C ALA A 128 -3.91 7.90 -19.83
N LEU A 129 -4.00 7.79 -18.50
CA LEU A 129 -3.95 6.51 -17.80
C LEU A 129 -5.12 5.59 -18.20
N ALA A 130 -6.34 6.14 -18.29
CA ALA A 130 -7.52 5.39 -18.74
C ALA A 130 -7.35 4.88 -20.18
N LEU A 131 -6.86 5.73 -21.09
CA LEU A 131 -6.56 5.34 -22.46
C LEU A 131 -5.46 4.28 -22.54
N ALA A 132 -4.41 4.39 -21.73
CA ALA A 132 -3.32 3.42 -21.67
C ALA A 132 -3.84 2.04 -21.24
N VAL A 133 -4.66 1.97 -20.19
CA VAL A 133 -5.31 0.73 -19.75
C VAL A 133 -6.19 0.14 -20.85
N GLN A 134 -7.03 0.97 -21.49
CA GLN A 134 -7.93 0.53 -22.56
C GLN A 134 -7.18 0.08 -23.82
N SER A 135 -5.95 0.55 -24.06
CA SER A 135 -5.15 0.17 -25.23
C SER A 135 -4.72 -1.30 -25.20
N VAL A 136 -4.59 -1.88 -24.01
CA VAL A 136 -4.16 -3.27 -23.83
C VAL A 136 -5.30 -4.23 -24.19
N ARG A 137 -5.08 -5.04 -25.23
CA ARG A 137 -6.08 -6.01 -25.73
C ARG A 137 -6.55 -6.99 -24.66
N LEU A 138 -5.64 -7.46 -23.81
CA LEU A 138 -5.95 -8.41 -22.75
C LEU A 138 -6.95 -7.84 -21.73
N TYR A 139 -6.72 -6.62 -21.24
CA TYR A 139 -7.59 -5.97 -20.27
C TYR A 139 -8.97 -5.70 -20.87
N ARG A 140 -9.02 -5.33 -22.15
CA ARG A 140 -10.28 -5.15 -22.88
C ARG A 140 -11.03 -6.45 -23.13
N ALA A 141 -10.33 -7.56 -23.39
CA ALA A 141 -10.99 -8.85 -23.58
C ALA A 141 -11.58 -9.36 -22.27
N ALA A 142 -10.85 -9.21 -21.16
CA ALA A 142 -11.27 -9.68 -19.84
C ALA A 142 -12.27 -8.75 -19.13
N GLN A 143 -12.34 -7.47 -19.51
CA GLN A 143 -13.25 -6.47 -18.91
C GLN A 143 -13.11 -6.35 -17.38
N ASN A 144 -11.90 -6.59 -16.85
CA ASN A 144 -11.65 -6.71 -15.42
C ASN A 144 -10.74 -5.60 -14.85
N VAL A 145 -10.40 -4.59 -15.65
CA VAL A 145 -9.60 -3.42 -15.24
C VAL A 145 -10.40 -2.14 -15.48
N ASN A 146 -10.68 -1.40 -14.41
CA ASN A 146 -11.47 -0.17 -14.44
C ASN A 146 -10.67 1.00 -13.86
N VAL A 147 -10.89 2.20 -14.36
CA VAL A 147 -10.28 3.44 -13.84
C VAL A 147 -11.37 4.35 -13.29
N ILE A 148 -11.19 4.86 -12.07
CA ILE A 148 -12.14 5.78 -11.45
C ILE A 148 -12.10 7.12 -12.19
N GLY A 149 -13.21 7.50 -12.82
CA GLY A 149 -13.32 8.78 -13.52
C GLY A 149 -13.45 9.98 -12.58
N LYS A 150 -14.31 9.88 -11.56
CA LYS A 150 -14.48 10.91 -10.53
C LYS A 150 -13.49 10.66 -9.38
N ALA A 151 -12.26 11.11 -9.55
CA ALA A 151 -11.21 10.97 -8.56
C ALA A 151 -11.48 11.78 -7.29
N ASP A 152 -10.89 11.34 -6.18
CA ASP A 152 -10.94 12.00 -4.87
C ASP A 152 -9.63 12.75 -4.60
N PHE A 153 -9.64 13.74 -3.70
CA PHE A 153 -8.39 14.18 -3.09
C PHE A 153 -7.94 13.14 -2.05
N VAL A 154 -6.64 12.91 -1.97
CA VAL A 154 -6.06 11.97 -1.01
C VAL A 154 -4.97 12.69 -0.23
N TYR A 155 -5.27 13.01 1.02
CA TYR A 155 -4.29 13.52 1.97
C TYR A 155 -3.82 12.37 2.87
N PRO A 156 -2.54 11.94 2.80
CA PRO A 156 -2.06 10.77 3.54
C PRO A 156 -2.20 10.84 5.05
N ARG A 157 -2.34 12.05 5.62
CA ARG A 157 -2.53 12.27 7.07
C ARG A 157 -3.97 12.61 7.44
N GLY A 158 -4.86 12.74 6.47
CA GLY A 158 -6.24 13.14 6.66
C GLY A 158 -7.22 11.98 6.44
N SER A 159 -8.49 12.24 6.73
CA SER A 159 -9.59 11.28 6.56
C SER A 159 -9.93 10.97 5.10
N SER A 160 -9.50 11.82 4.16
CA SER A 160 -9.70 11.61 2.73
C SER A 160 -8.99 10.37 2.19
N SER A 161 -7.87 9.94 2.80
CA SER A 161 -7.19 8.70 2.41
C SER A 161 -8.03 7.45 2.67
N ILE A 162 -8.65 7.35 3.85
CA ILE A 162 -9.56 6.24 4.14
C ILE A 162 -10.86 6.38 3.35
N ALA A 163 -11.38 7.60 3.16
CA ALA A 163 -12.57 7.84 2.36
C ALA A 163 -12.40 7.38 0.89
N ALA A 164 -11.25 7.67 0.27
CA ALA A 164 -10.93 7.21 -1.08
C ALA A 164 -10.84 5.67 -1.16
N THR A 165 -10.27 5.04 -0.13
CA THR A 165 -10.22 3.56 -0.05
C THR A 165 -11.62 2.97 0.04
N LEU A 166 -12.48 3.53 0.89
CA LEU A 166 -13.88 3.12 1.04
C LEU A 166 -14.70 3.38 -0.23
N HIS A 167 -14.45 4.50 -0.91
CA HIS A 167 -15.06 4.81 -2.19
C HIS A 167 -14.69 3.75 -3.24
N GLY A 168 -13.40 3.40 -3.36
CA GLY A 168 -12.93 2.32 -4.24
C GLY A 168 -13.56 0.96 -3.91
N ALA A 169 -13.57 0.57 -2.64
CA ALA A 169 -14.22 -0.68 -2.20
C ALA A 169 -15.71 -0.71 -2.54
N SER A 170 -16.43 0.42 -2.37
CA SER A 170 -17.84 0.54 -2.71
C SER A 170 -18.11 0.38 -4.21
N ILE A 171 -17.18 0.80 -5.08
CA ILE A 171 -17.26 0.59 -6.52
C ILE A 171 -17.02 -0.88 -6.85
N LEU A 172 -15.99 -1.51 -6.30
CA LEU A 172 -15.69 -2.94 -6.51
C LEU A 172 -16.84 -3.86 -6.08
N LEU A 173 -17.59 -3.50 -5.04
CA LEU A 173 -18.80 -4.23 -4.63
C LEU A 173 -19.97 -4.10 -5.61
N ARG A 174 -19.99 -3.05 -6.44
CA ARG A 174 -21.03 -2.80 -7.45
C ARG A 174 -20.67 -3.31 -8.83
N LEU A 175 -19.38 -3.51 -9.11
CA LEU A 175 -18.92 -4.04 -10.38
C LEU A 175 -19.31 -5.51 -10.53
N PRO A 176 -19.57 -5.97 -11.77
CA PRO A 176 -19.95 -7.36 -12.01
C PRO A 176 -18.76 -8.29 -11.75
N GLY A 177 -19.00 -9.34 -10.96
CA GLY A 177 -18.04 -10.42 -10.68
C GLY A 177 -17.87 -10.64 -9.19
N LYS A 178 -17.63 -11.90 -8.82
CA LYS A 178 -17.44 -12.32 -7.44
C LYS A 178 -15.96 -12.35 -7.13
N TRP A 179 -15.58 -11.78 -6.00
CA TRP A 179 -14.23 -11.82 -5.45
C TRP A 179 -14.29 -12.23 -3.99
N ASP A 180 -13.23 -12.86 -3.51
CA ASP A 180 -13.12 -13.44 -2.17
C ASP A 180 -12.36 -12.49 -1.23
N TRP A 181 -11.36 -11.77 -1.73
CA TRP A 181 -10.54 -10.86 -0.94
C TRP A 181 -10.37 -9.49 -1.59
N PHE A 182 -10.27 -8.47 -0.75
CA PHE A 182 -9.94 -7.10 -1.15
C PHE A 182 -8.51 -6.75 -0.72
N ILE A 183 -7.72 -6.21 -1.64
CA ILE A 183 -6.36 -5.74 -1.36
C ILE A 183 -6.22 -4.31 -1.88
N ASN A 184 -5.88 -3.38 -1.00
CA ASN A 184 -5.51 -2.02 -1.39
C ASN A 184 -3.98 -1.91 -1.56
N LEU A 185 -3.56 -1.31 -2.67
CA LEU A 185 -2.16 -1.09 -3.01
C LEU A 185 -1.96 0.37 -3.40
N SER A 186 -0.78 0.89 -3.10
CA SER A 186 -0.30 2.16 -3.60
C SER A 186 0.60 1.95 -4.83
N ALA A 187 0.82 2.99 -5.61
CA ALA A 187 1.77 2.99 -6.73
C ALA A 187 3.24 2.74 -6.31
N ALA A 188 3.54 2.84 -5.01
CA ALA A 188 4.86 2.53 -4.46
C ALA A 188 5.05 1.04 -4.15
N ASP A 189 3.97 0.26 -4.07
CA ASP A 189 4.03 -1.17 -3.75
C ASP A 189 4.49 -2.01 -4.94
N TYR A 190 5.04 -3.19 -4.64
CA TYR A 190 5.43 -4.17 -5.65
C TYR A 190 5.41 -5.59 -5.08
N PRO A 191 4.90 -6.60 -5.83
CA PRO A 191 4.79 -7.95 -5.33
C PRO A 191 6.18 -8.60 -5.14
N LEU A 192 6.33 -9.37 -4.07
CA LEU A 192 7.53 -10.20 -3.80
C LEU A 192 7.35 -11.66 -4.20
N VAL A 193 6.11 -12.05 -4.52
CA VAL A 193 5.72 -13.38 -4.98
C VAL A 193 4.94 -13.23 -6.28
N THR A 194 4.91 -14.28 -7.11
CA THR A 194 4.11 -14.22 -8.33
C THR A 194 2.62 -14.21 -8.01
N GLN A 195 1.81 -13.73 -8.96
CA GLN A 195 0.36 -13.71 -8.78
C GLN A 195 -0.21 -15.13 -8.64
N ASP A 196 0.36 -16.11 -9.35
CA ASP A 196 -0.08 -17.50 -9.31
C ASP A 196 0.27 -18.15 -7.96
N ASP A 197 1.46 -17.90 -7.42
CA ASP A 197 1.86 -18.39 -6.09
C ASP A 197 0.97 -17.81 -4.99
N LEU A 198 0.62 -16.52 -5.09
CA LEU A 198 -0.31 -15.88 -4.15
C LEU A 198 -1.68 -16.56 -4.20
N LEU A 199 -2.24 -16.76 -5.40
CA LEU A 199 -3.53 -17.44 -5.56
C LEU A 199 -3.48 -18.89 -5.08
N HIS A 200 -2.37 -19.59 -5.30
CA HIS A 200 -2.16 -20.94 -4.80
C HIS A 200 -2.19 -20.98 -3.27
N ILE A 201 -1.42 -20.12 -2.59
CA ILE A 201 -1.39 -20.06 -1.13
C ILE A 201 -2.77 -19.74 -0.57
N LEU A 202 -3.43 -18.70 -1.10
CA LEU A 202 -4.75 -18.29 -0.64
C LEU A 202 -5.84 -19.34 -0.88
N ALA A 203 -5.69 -20.23 -1.87
CA ALA A 203 -6.64 -21.31 -2.11
C ALA A 203 -6.76 -22.30 -0.94
N TYR A 204 -5.73 -22.39 -0.09
CA TYR A 204 -5.72 -23.24 1.10
C TYR A 204 -6.16 -22.52 2.39
N LEU A 205 -6.48 -21.23 2.31
CA LEU A 205 -6.91 -20.45 3.47
C LEU A 205 -8.45 -20.32 3.51
N PRO A 206 -9.05 -20.31 4.71
CA PRO A 206 -10.47 -19.99 4.87
C PRO A 206 -10.80 -18.59 4.32
N ARG A 207 -11.85 -18.49 3.50
CA ARG A 207 -12.25 -17.26 2.79
C ARG A 207 -12.81 -16.17 3.70
N ASP A 208 -13.18 -16.52 4.93
CA ASP A 208 -13.71 -15.64 5.95
C ASP A 208 -12.61 -14.94 6.79
N LEU A 209 -11.34 -15.17 6.47
CA LEU A 209 -10.21 -14.50 7.15
C LEU A 209 -9.93 -13.10 6.61
N ASN A 210 -9.53 -12.22 7.53
CA ASN A 210 -8.99 -10.89 7.26
C ASN A 210 -7.52 -10.82 7.70
N PHE A 211 -6.65 -10.32 6.82
CA PHE A 211 -5.22 -10.16 7.09
C PHE A 211 -4.90 -8.70 7.42
N VAL A 212 -4.97 -8.35 8.70
CA VAL A 212 -4.70 -6.99 9.18
C VAL A 212 -3.58 -7.03 10.21
N ASN A 213 -2.51 -6.28 9.96
CA ASN A 213 -1.45 -6.13 10.94
C ASN A 213 -1.78 -5.00 11.93
N HIS A 214 -1.85 -5.33 13.22
CA HIS A 214 -2.20 -4.38 14.26
C HIS A 214 -1.43 -4.64 15.57
N THR A 215 -1.37 -3.63 16.42
CA THR A 215 -0.85 -3.70 17.79
C THR A 215 -1.78 -2.92 18.72
N GLY A 216 -2.00 -3.47 19.93
CA GLY A 216 -2.71 -2.78 21.01
C GLY A 216 -1.85 -1.74 21.73
N TYR A 217 -0.56 -1.65 21.43
CA TYR A 217 0.32 -0.66 22.04
C TYR A 217 0.15 0.71 21.38
N ILE A 218 -0.50 1.63 22.09
CA ILE A 218 -0.76 2.99 21.61
C ILE A 218 0.40 3.93 21.98
N GLY A 219 0.88 3.88 23.23
CA GLY A 219 2.03 4.66 23.71
C GLY A 219 2.02 6.14 23.30
N TRP A 220 3.13 6.62 22.74
CA TRP A 220 3.28 8.01 22.29
C TRP A 220 2.30 8.42 21.17
N ARG A 221 1.69 7.46 20.46
CA ARG A 221 0.75 7.74 19.36
C ARG A 221 -0.58 8.29 19.88
N GLU A 222 -0.91 8.06 21.14
CA GLU A 222 -2.13 8.61 21.74
C GLU A 222 -2.17 10.14 21.60
N SER A 223 -1.12 10.80 22.08
CA SER A 223 -1.04 12.27 22.10
C SER A 223 -0.79 12.88 20.72
N ARG A 224 -0.11 12.15 19.82
CA ARG A 224 0.30 12.63 18.49
C ARG A 224 -0.63 12.24 17.33
N LYS A 225 -1.46 11.20 17.49
CA LYS A 225 -2.30 10.65 16.41
C LYS A 225 -3.76 10.53 16.79
N LEU A 226 -4.09 10.17 18.03
CA LEU A 226 -5.48 9.91 18.41
C LEU A 226 -6.20 11.17 18.90
N LYS A 227 -5.55 11.95 19.78
CA LYS A 227 -6.12 13.17 20.37
C LYS A 227 -6.17 14.40 19.47
N PRO A 228 -5.24 14.63 18.52
CA PRO A 228 -5.34 15.76 17.60
C PRO A 228 -6.58 15.67 16.72
N ILE A 229 -7.20 16.83 16.46
CA ILE A 229 -8.30 16.96 15.51
C ILE A 229 -7.72 17.54 14.23
N ILE A 230 -7.86 16.77 13.14
CA ILE A 230 -7.42 17.15 11.80
C ILE A 230 -8.67 17.48 10.99
N VAL A 231 -8.67 18.62 10.33
CA VAL A 231 -9.69 18.93 9.34
C VAL A 231 -9.10 18.72 7.95
N ASP A 232 -9.76 17.82 7.22
CA ASP A 232 -9.34 17.43 5.89
C ASP A 232 -10.19 18.13 4.83
N PRO A 233 -9.65 19.17 4.15
CA PRO A 233 -10.37 19.87 3.11
C PRO A 233 -10.65 19.01 1.88
N GLY A 234 -9.93 17.91 1.68
CA GLY A 234 -10.12 17.01 0.54
C GLY A 234 -11.49 16.35 0.48
N LEU A 235 -12.25 16.39 1.59
CA LEU A 235 -13.61 15.86 1.66
C LEU A 235 -14.70 16.83 1.22
N TYR A 236 -14.47 18.15 1.27
CA TYR A 236 -15.53 19.15 1.04
C TYR A 236 -15.13 20.32 0.13
N LEU A 237 -13.84 20.50 -0.17
CA LEU A 237 -13.39 21.53 -1.10
C LEU A 237 -13.12 20.98 -2.50
N VAL A 238 -13.39 21.82 -3.50
CA VAL A 238 -13.08 21.53 -4.90
C VAL A 238 -11.59 21.73 -5.19
N GLU A 239 -10.91 22.61 -4.45
CA GLU A 239 -9.51 22.94 -4.68
C GLU A 239 -8.58 22.31 -3.63
N LYS A 240 -7.35 22.04 -4.04
CA LYS A 240 -6.32 21.48 -3.15
C LYS A 240 -5.86 22.57 -2.19
N THR A 241 -6.09 22.35 -0.90
CA THR A 241 -5.63 23.23 0.20
C THR A 241 -4.84 22.43 1.23
N GLU A 242 -4.18 23.09 2.17
CA GLU A 242 -3.41 22.38 3.19
C GLU A 242 -4.29 21.79 4.29
N LEU A 243 -3.87 20.65 4.84
CA LEU A 243 -4.46 20.08 6.05
C LEU A 243 -4.26 21.06 7.22
N PHE A 244 -5.30 21.27 8.02
CA PHE A 244 -5.17 22.06 9.24
C PHE A 244 -5.51 21.27 10.49
N TYR A 245 -4.83 21.62 11.58
CA TYR A 245 -5.02 21.03 12.90
C TYR A 245 -5.79 22.00 13.77
N ALA A 246 -6.82 21.53 14.45
CA ALA A 246 -7.49 22.35 15.45
C ALA A 246 -6.59 22.51 16.68
N THR A 247 -6.67 23.67 17.33
CA THR A 247 -5.95 23.94 18.59
C THR A 247 -6.43 23.03 19.72
N GLN A 248 -7.71 22.64 19.67
CA GLN A 248 -8.34 21.75 20.64
C GLN A 248 -8.01 20.28 20.34
N LYS A 249 -7.98 19.46 21.39
CA LYS A 249 -7.80 18.01 21.30
C LYS A 249 -9.07 17.32 21.78
N ARG A 250 -9.38 16.15 21.21
CA ARG A 250 -10.50 15.31 21.63
C ARG A 250 -10.08 14.29 22.68
N GLY A 251 -11.05 13.84 23.49
CA GLY A 251 -10.92 12.65 24.31
C GLY A 251 -10.82 11.38 23.45
N LEU A 252 -10.30 10.31 24.03
CA LEU A 252 -10.36 9.00 23.39
C LEU A 252 -11.78 8.44 23.51
N PRO A 253 -12.29 7.75 22.48
CA PRO A 253 -13.52 6.99 22.60
C PRO A 253 -13.32 5.84 23.61
N ASP A 254 -14.35 5.56 24.40
CA ASP A 254 -14.40 4.52 25.43
C ASP A 254 -15.24 3.29 24.98
N ALA A 255 -16.09 3.45 23.97
CA ALA A 255 -16.93 2.39 23.43
C ALA A 255 -16.19 1.28 22.66
N TYR A 256 -14.94 1.51 22.24
CA TYR A 256 -14.18 0.61 21.36
C TYR A 256 -12.75 0.44 21.84
N GLN A 257 -12.18 -0.74 21.61
CA GLN A 257 -10.74 -0.93 21.75
C GLN A 257 -10.04 -0.37 20.51
N LEU A 258 -8.94 0.36 20.75
CA LEU A 258 -8.15 1.01 19.71
C LEU A 258 -6.89 0.21 19.41
N PHE A 259 -6.67 -0.06 18.12
CA PHE A 259 -5.46 -0.70 17.63
C PHE A 259 -4.76 0.20 16.61
N THR A 260 -3.43 0.10 16.53
CA THR A 260 -2.62 0.86 15.56
C THR A 260 -1.76 -0.09 14.73
N ALA A 261 -1.41 0.28 13.50
CA ALA A 261 -0.50 -0.53 12.68
C ALA A 261 0.95 -0.50 13.20
N LEU A 262 1.71 -1.59 13.13
CA LEU A 262 3.11 -1.61 13.63
C LEU A 262 4.01 -0.57 12.93
N ASN A 263 3.82 -0.35 11.63
CA ASN A 263 4.60 0.58 10.83
C ASN A 263 4.03 2.01 10.87
N SER A 264 4.80 3.00 10.40
CA SER A 264 4.47 4.44 10.31
C SER A 264 3.21 4.78 9.50
N SER A 265 2.45 3.79 9.07
CA SER A 265 1.17 3.92 8.38
C SER A 265 0.13 4.59 9.29
N PRO A 266 -0.70 5.49 8.76
CA PRO A 266 -1.69 6.25 9.51
C PRO A 266 -2.92 5.43 9.96
N ASN A 267 -2.95 4.12 9.70
CA ASN A 267 -4.15 3.30 9.86
C ASN A 267 -4.38 2.95 11.34
N ILE A 268 -5.58 3.29 11.82
CA ILE A 268 -6.10 2.97 13.15
C ILE A 268 -7.31 2.05 12.93
N TYR A 269 -7.37 0.97 13.69
CA TYR A 269 -8.43 -0.03 13.62
C TYR A 269 -9.25 0.02 14.92
N PHE A 270 -10.56 -0.18 14.78
CA PHE A 270 -11.51 -0.17 15.89
C PHE A 270 -12.15 -1.55 15.99
N GLU A 271 -12.21 -2.09 17.21
CA GLU A 271 -12.96 -3.30 17.52
C GLU A 271 -14.04 -2.98 18.54
N ALA A 272 -15.26 -3.45 18.29
CA ALA A 272 -16.40 -3.23 19.17
C ALA A 272 -16.20 -4.03 20.46
N ASN A 273 -16.38 -3.37 21.61
CA ASN A 273 -16.45 -4.07 22.88
C ASN A 273 -17.72 -4.93 22.88
N HIS A 274 -17.58 -6.25 22.78
CA HIS A 274 -18.69 -7.17 23.05
C HIS A 274 -19.02 -7.12 24.54
N GLN A 275 -19.88 -6.19 24.94
CA GLN A 275 -20.60 -6.36 26.19
C GLN A 275 -21.70 -7.41 25.97
N PRO A 276 -21.75 -8.50 26.78
CA PRO A 276 -22.85 -9.43 26.72
C PRO A 276 -24.17 -8.68 27.00
N LEU A 277 -25.20 -8.94 26.19
CA LEU A 277 -26.54 -8.41 26.45
C LEU A 277 -26.96 -8.79 27.87
N PRO A 278 -27.53 -7.86 28.66
CA PRO A 278 -28.12 -8.22 29.94
C PRO A 278 -29.20 -9.27 29.71
N THR A 279 -29.04 -10.43 30.34
CA THR A 279 -30.07 -11.47 30.39
C THR A 279 -31.33 -10.85 30.96
N ARG A 280 -32.36 -10.74 30.11
CA ARG A 280 -33.69 -10.33 30.51
C ARG A 280 -34.23 -11.40 31.46
N ASN A 281 -34.13 -11.16 32.77
CA ASN A 281 -34.82 -11.98 33.75
C ASN A 281 -36.32 -11.80 33.52
N SER A 282 -36.97 -12.87 33.07
CA SER A 282 -38.42 -12.97 33.02
C SER A 282 -38.95 -13.09 34.45
N THR A 283 -39.65 -12.05 34.90
CA THR A 283 -40.68 -12.14 35.93
C THR A 283 -42.04 -11.99 35.26
#